data_AF-A0A7M7HJE4-F1
#
_entry.id   AF-A0A7M7HJE4-F1
#
_cell.length_a   1.000
_cell.length_b   1.000
_cell.length_c   1.000
_cell.angle_alpha   90.00
_cell.angle_beta   90.00
_cell.angle_gamma   90.00
#
_symmetry.space_group_name_H-M   'P 1'
#
loop_
_entity.id
_entity.type
_entity.pdbx_description
1 polymer ?
#
loop_
_entity_poly.entity_id
_entity_poly.type
_entity_poly.pdbx_seq_one_letter_code
_entity_poly.pdbx_strand_id
1 'polypeptide(L)'
;MMELKALIFPWLLVDIKLFVFFVVLLNVNLSVSRSLPPDEPINIAIMLPRYPLPSTRGSKPWLVAGRHYPYHLQMVVPAMRIALEKVKNTTLVVPNNISLIVDDTECWLNTAQFAAIDMMYIHKVMAFFGPVCEYALAPVGRFSTRWNLPLITAGGQASGYDDFDQYKLITNLKPPHRKLAHFVAALWKIYEWKRGVIVFHDGDAHIKDEVFMAGGVYDMLEKASGGGYGLNLTFQPFNEFDYSDERYVELLERDVTPYTRGEYSNRYVLSDRLLSIKPS
;
A
#
# COMPACT_ATOMS: atom_id res chain seq x y z
N MET A 1 10.54 31.39 41.42
CA MET A 1 9.80 30.28 42.04
C MET A 1 8.69 29.92 41.06
N MET A 2 8.78 28.92 40.19
CA MET A 2 9.46 27.61 40.27
C MET A 2 9.73 27.14 38.83
N GLU A 3 10.98 26.76 38.53
CA GLU A 3 11.35 26.09 37.27
C GLU A 3 10.77 24.67 37.24
N LEU A 4 10.19 24.24 36.13
CA LEU A 4 9.89 22.83 35.88
C LEU A 4 10.99 22.24 34.98
N LYS A 5 12.10 21.85 35.62
CA LYS A 5 13.16 21.03 35.01
C LYS A 5 12.71 19.57 34.91
N ALA A 6 12.87 19.02 33.71
CA ALA A 6 13.21 17.64 33.38
C ALA A 6 12.64 16.51 34.27
N LEU A 7 11.62 15.82 33.73
CA LEU A 7 11.36 14.41 34.01
C LEU A 7 11.04 13.69 32.69
N ILE A 8 11.98 13.77 31.75
CA ILE A 8 12.02 12.85 30.60
C ILE A 8 12.76 11.61 31.10
N PHE A 9 11.97 10.59 31.43
CA PHE A 9 12.42 9.26 31.86
C PHE A 9 13.44 8.67 30.84
N PRO A 10 14.58 8.11 31.29
CA PRO A 10 15.63 7.57 30.42
C PRO A 10 15.31 6.18 29.82
N TRP A 11 14.05 5.74 29.88
CA TRP A 11 13.61 4.41 29.43
C TRP A 11 13.20 4.36 27.95
N LEU A 12 13.32 5.46 27.20
CA LEU A 12 12.98 5.52 25.77
C LEU A 12 14.11 5.06 24.84
N LEU A 13 15.11 4.36 25.38
CA LEU A 13 16.12 3.63 24.61
C LEU A 13 16.03 2.13 24.95
N VAL A 14 14.81 1.59 25.02
CA VAL A 14 14.64 0.16 24.73
C VAL A 14 15.09 0.01 23.28
N ASP A 15 16.30 -0.52 23.11
CA ASP A 15 16.90 -0.80 21.81
C ASP A 15 15.80 -1.39 20.92
N ILE A 16 15.52 -0.73 19.80
CA ILE A 16 14.45 -1.15 18.89
C ILE A 16 14.68 -2.60 18.45
N LYS A 17 15.94 -3.08 18.48
CA LYS A 17 16.27 -4.49 18.29
C LYS A 17 15.80 -5.35 19.45
N LEU A 18 15.94 -4.93 20.71
CA LEU A 18 15.37 -5.65 21.85
C LEU A 18 13.85 -5.67 21.79
N PHE A 19 13.20 -4.55 21.44
CA PHE A 19 11.75 -4.51 21.31
C PHE A 19 11.26 -5.40 20.17
N VAL A 20 11.90 -5.35 18.99
CA VAL A 20 11.62 -6.25 17.87
C VAL A 20 11.89 -7.71 18.26
N PHE A 21 13.01 -8.00 18.93
CA PHE A 21 13.37 -9.34 19.38
C PHE A 21 12.37 -9.88 20.41
N PHE A 22 11.93 -9.05 21.36
CA PHE A 22 10.96 -9.40 22.39
C PHE A 22 9.56 -9.60 21.79
N VAL A 23 9.12 -8.73 20.89
CA VAL A 23 7.83 -8.86 20.19
C VAL A 23 7.82 -10.10 19.29
N VAL A 24 8.91 -10.36 18.56
CA VAL A 24 9.05 -11.54 17.68
C VAL A 24 9.11 -12.84 18.49
N LEU A 25 9.78 -12.88 19.64
CA LEU A 25 9.91 -14.12 20.42
C LEU A 25 8.73 -14.42 21.34
N LEU A 26 8.00 -13.41 21.83
CA LEU A 26 6.90 -13.63 22.78
C LEU A 26 5.51 -13.65 22.14
N ASN A 27 5.33 -13.07 20.94
CA ASN A 27 4.05 -13.13 20.23
C ASN A 27 4.02 -14.16 19.10
N VAL A 28 5.18 -14.68 18.69
CA VAL A 28 5.21 -15.88 17.85
C VAL A 28 5.14 -17.07 18.81
N ASN A 29 3.93 -17.61 18.95
CA ASN A 29 3.79 -19.01 19.33
C ASN A 29 4.57 -19.84 18.29
N LEU A 30 5.86 -20.07 18.53
CA LEU A 30 6.74 -20.95 17.75
C LEU A 30 6.26 -22.42 17.79
N SER A 31 5.15 -22.68 18.47
CA SER A 31 4.37 -23.89 18.36
C SER A 31 3.80 -24.01 16.94
N VAL A 32 4.47 -24.84 16.14
CA VAL A 32 4.24 -25.25 14.74
C VAL A 32 5.19 -24.60 13.72
N SER A 33 6.48 -24.52 14.05
CA SER A 33 7.50 -24.69 12.99
C SER A 33 7.54 -26.17 12.64
N ARG A 34 7.13 -26.55 11.42
CA ARG A 34 7.52 -27.84 10.86
C ARG A 34 9.05 -27.84 10.86
N SER A 35 9.67 -28.76 11.60
CA SER A 35 11.11 -28.95 11.53
C SER A 35 11.47 -29.26 10.08
N LEU A 36 12.10 -28.29 9.41
CA LEU A 36 12.63 -28.49 8.07
C LEU A 36 13.71 -29.58 8.17
N PRO A 37 13.63 -30.65 7.37
CA PRO A 37 14.73 -31.59 7.23
C PRO A 37 16.02 -30.82 6.88
N PRO A 38 17.19 -31.25 7.37
CA PRO A 38 18.45 -30.52 7.20
C PRO A 38 18.81 -30.16 5.75
N ASP A 39 18.29 -30.91 4.77
CA ASP A 39 18.63 -30.80 3.34
C ASP A 39 17.48 -30.31 2.45
N GLU A 40 16.30 -29.98 3.01
CA GLU A 40 15.17 -29.52 2.20
C GLU A 40 15.44 -28.07 1.68
N PRO A 41 15.40 -27.83 0.36
CA PRO A 41 15.64 -26.50 -0.20
C PRO A 41 14.57 -25.50 0.23
N ILE A 42 14.99 -24.30 0.64
CA ILE A 42 14.08 -23.20 0.98
C ILE A 42 13.87 -22.31 -0.23
N ASN A 43 12.81 -22.60 -0.99
CA ASN A 43 12.45 -21.81 -2.15
C ASN A 43 11.52 -20.66 -1.73
N ILE A 44 11.96 -19.42 -1.92
CA ILE A 44 11.18 -18.22 -1.65
C ILE A 44 10.75 -17.63 -2.99
N ALA A 45 9.44 -17.49 -3.20
CA ALA A 45 8.88 -16.81 -4.36
C ALA A 45 9.05 -15.29 -4.23
N ILE A 46 9.54 -14.63 -5.28
CA ILE A 46 9.54 -13.18 -5.45
C ILE A 46 8.66 -12.89 -6.66
N MET A 47 7.52 -12.25 -6.39
CA MET A 47 6.47 -11.99 -7.36
C MET A 47 6.18 -10.51 -7.39
N LEU A 48 6.85 -9.79 -8.28
CA LEU A 48 6.68 -8.34 -8.44
C LEU A 48 6.64 -8.02 -9.93
N PRO A 49 6.14 -6.84 -10.32
CA PRO A 49 6.13 -6.51 -11.72
C PRO A 49 7.53 -6.10 -12.23
N ARG A 50 7.87 -6.48 -13.45
CA ARG A 50 9.07 -6.00 -14.13
C ARG A 50 8.88 -4.55 -14.61
N TYR A 51 9.96 -3.78 -14.60
CA TYR A 51 10.01 -2.47 -15.29
C TYR A 51 10.31 -2.65 -16.79
N PRO A 52 9.69 -1.86 -17.68
CA PRO A 52 8.53 -1.00 -17.42
C PRO A 52 7.27 -1.84 -17.20
N LEU A 53 6.26 -1.30 -16.50
CA LEU A 53 4.97 -1.99 -16.46
C LEU A 53 4.36 -2.05 -17.86
N PRO A 54 3.65 -3.14 -18.19
CA PRO A 54 2.94 -3.23 -19.45
C PRO A 54 1.90 -2.11 -19.57
N SER A 55 1.87 -1.43 -20.72
CA SER A 55 0.76 -0.55 -21.05
C SER A 55 -0.44 -1.43 -21.39
N THR A 56 -1.47 -1.29 -20.58
CA THR A 56 -2.68 -2.09 -20.67
C THR A 56 -3.50 -1.59 -21.86
N ARG A 57 -3.23 -2.11 -23.07
CA ARG A 57 -4.01 -1.90 -24.30
C ARG A 57 -4.74 -0.54 -24.42
N GLY A 58 -4.05 0.47 -24.92
CA GLY A 58 -4.68 1.71 -25.37
C GLY A 58 -3.88 2.94 -24.98
N SER A 59 -3.08 3.45 -25.93
CA SER A 59 -2.60 4.83 -26.17
C SER A 59 -2.25 5.81 -25.04
N LYS A 60 -2.36 5.49 -23.74
CA LYS A 60 -2.01 6.37 -22.63
C LYS A 60 -0.96 5.68 -21.74
N PRO A 61 0.09 6.39 -21.32
CA PRO A 61 1.08 5.82 -20.42
C PRO A 61 0.43 5.58 -19.05
N TRP A 62 0.58 4.36 -18.51
CA TRP A 62 -0.03 3.96 -17.23
C TRP A 62 0.52 4.75 -16.02
N LEU A 63 1.74 5.29 -16.13
CA LEU A 63 2.26 6.33 -15.26
C LEU A 63 2.62 7.56 -16.09
N VAL A 64 2.36 8.75 -15.54
CA VAL A 64 2.88 10.00 -16.09
C VAL A 64 4.40 9.87 -16.26
N ALA A 65 4.95 10.40 -17.36
CA ALA A 65 6.40 10.49 -17.53
C ALA A 65 7.05 11.14 -16.30
N GLY A 66 8.06 10.49 -15.72
CA GLY A 66 8.71 10.93 -14.49
C GLY A 66 8.11 10.39 -13.19
N ARG A 67 6.93 9.74 -13.21
CA ARG A 67 6.46 8.93 -12.08
C ARG A 67 7.01 7.51 -12.19
N HIS A 68 7.51 6.99 -11.08
CA HIS A 68 8.05 5.64 -10.98
C HIS A 68 7.25 4.83 -9.98
N TYR A 69 6.82 3.63 -10.37
CA TYR A 69 6.28 2.68 -9.41
C TYR A 69 7.43 2.08 -8.61
N PRO A 70 7.41 2.21 -7.28
CA PRO A 70 8.60 1.98 -6.46
C PRO A 70 8.94 0.50 -6.20
N TYR A 71 8.19 -0.46 -6.74
CA TYR A 71 8.30 -1.89 -6.37
C TYR A 71 8.49 -2.82 -7.58
N HIS A 72 9.55 -2.56 -8.36
CA HIS A 72 9.89 -3.44 -9.49
C HIS A 72 10.85 -4.57 -9.08
N LEU A 73 10.79 -5.68 -9.81
CA LEU A 73 11.76 -6.78 -9.67
C LEU A 73 13.21 -6.28 -9.75
N GLN A 74 13.50 -5.37 -10.68
CA GLN A 74 14.82 -4.79 -10.86
C GLN A 74 15.32 -3.99 -9.65
N MET A 75 14.41 -3.52 -8.78
CA MET A 75 14.77 -2.83 -7.55
C MET A 75 14.84 -3.80 -6.35
N VAL A 76 13.88 -4.72 -6.24
CA VAL A 76 13.73 -5.57 -5.05
C VAL A 76 14.66 -6.79 -5.08
N VAL A 77 14.87 -7.43 -6.23
CA VAL A 77 15.70 -8.64 -6.33
C VAL A 77 17.15 -8.38 -5.86
N PRO A 78 17.83 -7.28 -6.25
CA PRO A 78 19.14 -6.95 -5.70
C PRO A 78 19.13 -6.78 -4.17
N ALA A 79 18.13 -6.09 -3.62
CA ALA A 79 18.01 -5.90 -2.18
C ALA A 79 17.81 -7.24 -1.44
N MET A 80 17.01 -8.14 -2.00
CA MET A 80 16.80 -9.49 -1.44
C MET A 80 18.07 -10.34 -1.48
N ARG A 81 18.88 -10.23 -2.53
CA ARG A 81 20.18 -10.92 -2.62
C ARG A 81 21.15 -10.44 -1.56
N ILE A 82 21.26 -9.13 -1.36
CA ILE A 82 22.10 -8.53 -0.30
C ILE A 82 21.62 -8.99 1.09
N ALA A 83 20.30 -9.01 1.32
CA ALA A 83 19.73 -9.52 2.57
C ALA A 83 20.06 -11.01 2.79
N LEU A 84 19.98 -11.82 1.74
CA LEU A 84 20.32 -13.25 1.80
C LEU A 84 21.80 -13.48 2.11
N GLU A 85 22.71 -12.75 1.46
CA GLU A 85 24.15 -12.78 1.76
C GLU A 85 24.43 -12.44 3.23
N LYS A 86 23.74 -11.42 3.76
CA LYS A 86 23.88 -11.03 5.16
C LYS A 86 23.36 -12.10 6.11
N VAL A 87 22.21 -12.72 5.82
CA VAL A 87 21.65 -13.80 6.64
C VAL A 87 22.59 -15.02 6.65
N LYS A 88 23.16 -15.39 5.51
CA LYS A 88 24.15 -16.49 5.41
C LYS A 88 25.38 -16.27 6.28
N ASN A 89 25.74 -15.02 6.55
CA ASN A 89 26.89 -14.65 7.39
C ASN A 89 26.53 -14.48 8.88
N THR A 90 25.32 -14.86 9.32
CA THR A 90 24.87 -14.75 10.72
C THR A 90 24.78 -16.11 11.41
N THR A 91 24.65 -16.12 12.73
CA THR A 91 24.41 -17.34 13.54
C THR A 91 22.98 -17.85 13.47
N LEU A 92 22.09 -17.18 12.71
CA LEU A 92 20.76 -17.71 12.43
C LEU A 92 20.97 -19.00 11.62
N VAL A 93 20.62 -20.14 12.23
CA VAL A 93 20.71 -21.47 11.63
C VAL A 93 19.65 -21.59 10.54
N VAL A 94 19.86 -20.89 9.43
CA VAL A 94 19.08 -21.06 8.23
C VAL A 94 19.83 -22.05 7.34
N PRO A 95 19.17 -23.09 6.82
CA PRO A 95 19.81 -24.02 5.89
C PRO A 95 20.55 -23.26 4.79
N ASN A 96 21.74 -23.74 4.43
CA ASN A 96 22.57 -23.18 3.36
C ASN A 96 21.91 -23.19 1.97
N ASN A 97 20.65 -23.62 1.87
CA ASN A 97 19.94 -23.89 0.63
C ASN A 97 18.68 -23.02 0.45
N ILE A 98 18.76 -21.71 0.76
CA ILE A 98 17.72 -20.76 0.35
C ILE A 98 17.93 -20.39 -1.12
N SER A 99 16.89 -20.55 -1.92
CA SER A 99 16.82 -20.10 -3.30
C SER A 99 15.72 -19.04 -3.48
N LEU A 100 15.96 -18.08 -4.36
CA LEU A 100 14.99 -17.05 -4.73
C LEU A 100 14.42 -17.41 -6.10
N ILE A 101 13.14 -17.74 -6.15
CA ILE A 101 12.40 -18.03 -7.38
C ILE A 101 11.71 -16.74 -7.80
N VAL A 102 12.01 -16.21 -8.98
CA VAL A 102 11.56 -14.89 -9.41
C VAL A 102 10.62 -15.03 -10.59
N ASP A 103 9.46 -14.38 -10.54
CA ASP A 103 8.54 -14.31 -11.67
C ASP A 103 7.81 -12.97 -11.73
N ASP A 104 7.40 -12.59 -12.95
CA ASP A 104 6.77 -11.32 -13.27
C ASP A 104 5.26 -11.40 -13.05
N THR A 105 4.75 -10.52 -12.19
CA THR A 105 3.30 -10.42 -11.98
C THR A 105 2.60 -9.56 -13.03
N GLU A 106 3.38 -8.78 -13.79
CA GLU A 106 2.91 -7.75 -14.72
C GLU A 106 1.99 -6.69 -14.07
N CYS A 107 1.83 -6.70 -12.75
CA CYS A 107 0.80 -5.95 -12.03
C CYS A 107 -0.64 -6.35 -12.43
N TRP A 108 -0.82 -7.57 -12.93
CA TRP A 108 -2.08 -8.09 -13.44
C TRP A 108 -2.61 -9.26 -12.60
N LEU A 109 -3.93 -9.30 -12.45
CA LEU A 109 -4.63 -10.33 -11.69
C LEU A 109 -4.34 -11.74 -12.24
N ASN A 110 -4.56 -11.95 -13.53
CA ASN A 110 -4.43 -13.28 -14.14
C ASN A 110 -2.98 -13.79 -14.14
N THR A 111 -2.04 -12.94 -14.55
CA THR A 111 -0.62 -13.28 -14.59
C THR A 111 -0.11 -13.64 -13.20
N ALA A 112 -0.42 -12.85 -12.19
CA ALA A 112 -0.01 -13.15 -10.81
C ALA A 112 -0.60 -14.46 -10.28
N GLN A 113 -1.84 -14.80 -10.63
CA GLN A 113 -2.46 -16.06 -10.23
C GLN A 113 -1.73 -17.27 -10.83
N PHE A 114 -1.47 -17.24 -12.15
CA PHE A 114 -0.77 -18.34 -12.82
C PHE A 114 0.65 -18.50 -12.30
N ALA A 115 1.40 -17.40 -12.18
CA ALA A 115 2.74 -17.43 -11.61
C ALA A 115 2.76 -18.00 -10.17
N ALA A 116 1.77 -17.66 -9.33
CA ALA A 116 1.71 -18.17 -7.96
C ALA A 116 1.44 -19.68 -7.92
N ILE A 117 0.58 -20.17 -8.81
CA ILE A 117 0.31 -21.60 -8.98
C ILE A 117 1.59 -22.30 -9.45
N ASP A 118 2.25 -21.81 -10.48
CA ASP A 118 3.48 -22.43 -11.01
C ASP A 118 4.58 -22.47 -9.95
N MET A 119 4.80 -21.38 -9.22
CA MET A 119 5.72 -21.34 -8.08
C MET A 119 5.39 -22.36 -6.99
N MET A 120 4.12 -22.53 -6.66
CA MET A 120 3.69 -23.50 -5.65
C MET A 120 3.86 -24.95 -6.13
N TYR A 121 3.41 -25.27 -7.35
CA TYR A 121 3.35 -26.65 -7.81
C TYR A 121 4.65 -27.15 -8.44
N ILE A 122 5.38 -26.30 -9.17
CA ILE A 122 6.65 -26.66 -9.83
C ILE A 122 7.81 -26.45 -8.86
N HIS A 123 7.86 -25.30 -8.20
CA HIS A 123 9.01 -24.91 -7.38
C HIS A 123 8.86 -25.20 -5.89
N LYS A 124 7.68 -25.63 -5.41
CA LYS A 124 7.41 -25.96 -3.99
C LYS A 124 7.86 -24.83 -3.04
N VAL A 125 7.50 -23.60 -3.37
CA VAL A 125 7.89 -22.44 -2.55
C VAL A 125 7.28 -22.51 -1.15
N MET A 126 8.02 -21.97 -0.17
CA MET A 126 7.62 -21.96 1.24
C MET A 126 7.23 -20.58 1.77
N ALA A 127 7.41 -19.54 0.96
CA ALA A 127 6.96 -18.20 1.27
C ALA A 127 6.82 -17.39 -0.03
N PHE A 128 5.95 -16.39 0.00
CA PHE A 128 5.80 -15.40 -1.05
C PHE A 128 6.32 -14.03 -0.60
N PHE A 129 7.03 -13.36 -1.49
CA PHE A 129 7.40 -11.95 -1.38
C PHE A 129 6.75 -11.18 -2.53
N GLY A 130 5.77 -10.32 -2.20
CA GLY A 130 4.79 -9.79 -3.16
C GLY A 130 3.58 -10.72 -3.35
N PRO A 131 2.62 -10.41 -4.23
CA PRO A 131 2.55 -9.22 -5.10
C PRO A 131 2.33 -7.90 -4.37
N VAL A 132 2.58 -6.78 -5.06
CA VAL A 132 2.42 -5.41 -4.52
C VAL A 132 1.21 -4.66 -5.10
N CYS A 133 0.79 -4.99 -6.31
CA CYS A 133 -0.41 -4.40 -6.90
C CYS A 133 -1.66 -5.02 -6.27
N GLU A 134 -2.62 -4.19 -5.89
CA GLU A 134 -3.78 -4.63 -5.09
C GLU A 134 -4.58 -5.73 -5.80
N TYR A 135 -4.85 -5.62 -7.10
CA TYR A 135 -5.60 -6.68 -7.80
C TYR A 135 -4.81 -7.98 -7.99
N ALA A 136 -3.48 -7.90 -8.12
CA ALA A 136 -2.61 -9.07 -8.21
C ALA A 136 -2.46 -9.78 -6.85
N LEU A 137 -2.36 -9.00 -5.76
CA LEU A 137 -2.22 -9.51 -4.41
C LEU A 137 -3.49 -10.19 -3.91
N ALA A 138 -4.68 -9.68 -4.25
CA ALA A 138 -5.95 -10.20 -3.74
C ALA A 138 -6.13 -11.71 -3.93
N PRO A 139 -5.92 -12.32 -5.11
CA PRO A 139 -6.02 -13.76 -5.26
C PRO A 139 -4.83 -14.52 -4.66
N VAL A 140 -3.60 -14.01 -4.79
CA VAL A 140 -2.40 -14.68 -4.26
C VAL A 140 -2.43 -14.73 -2.72
N GLY A 141 -2.97 -13.69 -2.08
CA GLY A 141 -3.24 -13.66 -0.64
C GLY A 141 -4.19 -14.77 -0.19
N ARG A 142 -5.30 -14.98 -0.93
CA ARG A 142 -6.23 -16.08 -0.66
C ARG A 142 -5.57 -17.44 -0.85
N PHE A 143 -4.73 -17.59 -1.87
CA PHE A 143 -3.94 -18.81 -2.09
C PHE A 143 -2.96 -19.06 -0.95
N SER A 144 -2.22 -18.04 -0.52
CA SER A 144 -1.30 -18.08 0.63
C SER A 144 -2.03 -18.56 1.89
N THR A 145 -3.17 -17.97 2.22
CA THR A 145 -4.03 -18.41 3.33
C THR A 145 -4.46 -19.87 3.20
N ARG A 146 -4.86 -20.30 2.00
CA ARG A 146 -5.32 -21.68 1.72
C ARG A 146 -4.20 -22.72 1.75
N TRP A 147 -2.99 -22.36 1.30
CA TRP A 147 -1.80 -23.20 1.29
C TRP A 147 -1.04 -23.16 2.62
N ASN A 148 -1.47 -22.31 3.54
CA ASN A 148 -0.80 -22.07 4.82
C ASN A 148 0.66 -21.60 4.64
N LEU A 149 0.90 -20.70 3.68
CA LEU A 149 2.22 -20.14 3.39
C LEU A 149 2.27 -18.65 3.74
N PRO A 150 3.31 -18.16 4.42
CA PRO A 150 3.46 -16.73 4.70
C PRO A 150 3.63 -15.94 3.41
N LEU A 151 2.96 -14.80 3.33
CA LEU A 151 3.10 -13.82 2.26
C LEU A 151 3.54 -12.49 2.85
N ILE A 152 4.72 -12.01 2.46
CA ILE A 152 5.26 -10.71 2.88
C ILE A 152 5.14 -9.76 1.70
N THR A 153 4.54 -8.59 1.89
CA THR A 153 4.35 -7.64 0.79
C THR A 153 4.46 -6.20 1.25
N ALA A 154 4.75 -5.30 0.31
CA ALA A 154 4.67 -3.87 0.49
C ALA A 154 3.42 -3.25 -0.19
N GLY A 155 2.51 -4.09 -0.72
CA GLY A 155 1.16 -3.71 -1.20
C GLY A 155 0.11 -3.91 -0.11
N GLY A 156 -1.13 -4.28 -0.45
CA GLY A 156 -2.12 -4.74 0.54
C GLY A 156 -2.61 -3.64 1.48
N GLN A 157 -2.73 -2.41 0.97
CA GLN A 157 -3.08 -1.23 1.74
C GLN A 157 -4.59 -0.95 1.72
N ALA A 158 -5.31 -1.47 0.72
CA ALA A 158 -6.77 -1.36 0.62
C ALA A 158 -7.50 -2.00 1.82
N SER A 159 -8.64 -1.42 2.20
CA SER A 159 -9.47 -1.91 3.33
C SER A 159 -9.99 -3.33 3.14
N GLY A 160 -10.09 -3.81 1.90
CA GLY A 160 -10.49 -5.20 1.61
C GLY A 160 -9.56 -6.27 2.20
N TYR A 161 -8.31 -5.91 2.53
CA TYR A 161 -7.35 -6.82 3.16
C TYR A 161 -7.52 -6.98 4.67
N ASP A 162 -8.42 -6.22 5.30
CA ASP A 162 -8.71 -6.38 6.72
C ASP A 162 -9.58 -7.63 7.01
N ASP A 163 -10.09 -8.32 5.98
CA ASP A 163 -10.75 -9.64 6.11
C ASP A 163 -9.71 -10.71 6.50
N PHE A 164 -9.62 -10.96 7.81
CA PHE A 164 -8.66 -11.91 8.36
C PHE A 164 -8.91 -13.35 7.88
N ASP A 165 -10.15 -13.75 7.64
CA ASP A 165 -10.44 -15.12 7.19
C ASP A 165 -9.85 -15.39 5.80
N GLN A 166 -9.83 -14.37 4.94
CA GLN A 166 -9.25 -14.45 3.60
C GLN A 166 -7.73 -14.19 3.58
N TYR A 167 -7.22 -13.33 4.46
CA TYR A 167 -5.88 -12.74 4.33
C TYR A 167 -4.97 -12.92 5.55
N LYS A 168 -5.28 -13.83 6.49
CA LYS A 168 -4.52 -14.02 7.75
C LYS A 168 -3.01 -14.21 7.64
N LEU A 169 -2.49 -14.66 6.49
CA LEU A 169 -1.06 -14.92 6.30
C LEU A 169 -0.32 -13.80 5.54
N ILE A 170 -1.01 -12.69 5.26
CA ILE A 170 -0.37 -11.49 4.70
C ILE A 170 0.30 -10.70 5.84
N THR A 171 1.61 -10.50 5.72
CA THR A 171 2.37 -9.54 6.50
C THR A 171 2.69 -8.34 5.62
N ASN A 172 2.05 -7.20 5.90
CA ASN A 172 2.28 -5.96 5.18
C ASN A 172 3.45 -5.16 5.79
N LEU A 173 4.44 -4.81 4.98
CA LEU A 173 5.59 -3.98 5.33
C LEU A 173 5.27 -2.48 5.30
N LYS A 174 4.12 -2.09 4.75
CA LYS A 174 3.62 -0.72 4.74
C LYS A 174 2.37 -0.54 5.62
N PRO A 175 2.14 0.68 6.13
CA PRO A 175 0.88 1.01 6.76
C PRO A 175 -0.29 0.87 5.76
N PRO A 176 -1.40 0.20 6.15
CA PRO A 176 -2.60 0.18 5.33
C PRO A 176 -3.26 1.57 5.27
N HIS A 177 -4.07 1.82 4.24
CA HIS A 177 -4.73 3.12 4.04
C HIS A 177 -5.62 3.53 5.22
N ARG A 178 -6.16 2.57 5.98
CA ARG A 178 -6.88 2.89 7.23
C ARG A 178 -6.05 3.69 8.23
N LYS A 179 -4.72 3.54 8.25
CA LYS A 179 -3.84 4.37 9.11
C LYS A 179 -3.85 5.83 8.69
N LEU A 180 -3.82 6.10 7.38
CA LEU A 180 -4.03 7.45 6.84
C LEU A 180 -5.44 7.95 7.21
N ALA A 181 -6.45 7.10 7.07
CA ALA A 181 -7.82 7.44 7.40
C ALA A 181 -7.99 7.86 8.88
N HIS A 182 -7.38 7.13 9.82
CA HIS A 182 -7.34 7.52 11.23
C HIS A 182 -6.67 8.88 11.46
N PHE A 183 -5.56 9.14 10.77
CA PHE A 183 -4.87 10.42 10.85
C PHE A 183 -5.77 11.56 10.34
N VAL A 184 -6.40 11.40 9.18
CA VAL A 184 -7.33 12.38 8.62
C VAL A 184 -8.52 12.61 9.55
N ALA A 185 -9.12 11.54 10.10
CA ALA A 185 -10.21 11.64 11.06
C ALA A 185 -9.81 12.39 12.34
N ALA A 186 -8.57 12.19 12.84
CA ALA A 186 -8.05 12.92 13.99
C ALA A 186 -7.93 14.43 13.69
N LEU A 187 -7.41 14.81 12.51
CA LEU A 187 -7.37 16.21 12.08
C LEU A 187 -8.78 16.80 11.98
N TRP A 188 -9.70 16.05 11.36
CA TRP A 188 -11.09 16.45 11.21
C TRP A 188 -11.75 16.80 12.54
N LYS A 189 -11.47 15.98 13.56
CA LYS A 189 -11.95 16.20 14.93
C LYS A 189 -11.30 17.41 15.59
N ILE A 190 -9.98 17.57 15.48
CA ILE A 190 -9.23 18.68 16.09
C ILE A 190 -9.73 20.04 15.60
N TYR A 191 -9.97 20.16 14.29
CA TYR A 191 -10.43 21.40 13.68
C TYR A 191 -11.95 21.51 13.57
N GLU A 192 -12.68 20.54 14.12
CA GLU A 192 -14.14 20.46 14.09
C GLU A 192 -14.74 20.65 12.68
N TRP A 193 -14.04 20.16 11.65
CA TRP A 193 -14.50 20.28 10.28
C TRP A 193 -15.83 19.53 10.10
N LYS A 194 -16.82 20.19 9.49
CA LYS A 194 -18.17 19.64 9.29
C LYS A 194 -18.45 19.24 7.85
N ARG A 195 -17.57 19.60 6.91
CA ARG A 195 -17.74 19.35 5.49
C ARG A 195 -16.42 19.03 4.85
N GLY A 196 -16.43 18.17 3.84
CA GLY A 196 -15.24 17.74 3.14
C GLY A 196 -15.53 17.25 1.74
N VAL A 197 -14.60 17.51 0.83
CA VAL A 197 -14.63 16.98 -0.53
C VAL A 197 -13.36 16.17 -0.73
N ILE A 198 -13.51 14.90 -1.11
CA ILE A 198 -12.41 14.01 -1.44
C ILE A 198 -12.40 13.87 -2.96
N VAL A 199 -11.37 14.42 -3.58
CA VAL A 199 -11.15 14.37 -5.02
C VAL A 199 -9.94 13.47 -5.28
N PHE A 200 -10.07 12.50 -6.17
CA PHE A 200 -9.01 11.53 -6.44
C PHE A 200 -8.99 11.12 -7.91
N HIS A 201 -7.80 10.75 -8.38
CA HIS A 201 -7.64 10.25 -9.73
C HIS A 201 -8.26 8.85 -9.87
N ASP A 202 -9.16 8.70 -10.84
CA ASP A 202 -9.77 7.44 -11.25
C ASP A 202 -9.78 7.37 -12.79
N GLY A 203 -8.61 7.10 -13.36
CA GLY A 203 -8.45 6.87 -14.80
C GLY A 203 -8.70 5.41 -15.20
N ASP A 204 -8.59 5.13 -16.49
CA ASP A 204 -8.60 3.76 -17.05
C ASP A 204 -7.24 3.04 -16.81
N ALA A 205 -6.76 3.14 -15.57
CA ALA A 205 -5.54 2.48 -15.12
C ALA A 205 -5.91 1.20 -14.35
N HIS A 206 -5.13 0.15 -14.59
CA HIS A 206 -5.25 -1.11 -13.84
C HIS A 206 -4.77 -1.00 -12.38
N ILE A 207 -4.11 0.11 -12.03
CA ILE A 207 -3.77 0.46 -10.66
C ILE A 207 -4.79 1.49 -10.18
N LYS A 208 -5.35 1.22 -9.00
CA LYS A 208 -6.41 2.02 -8.38
C LYS A 208 -5.99 2.49 -6.98
N ASP A 209 -4.68 2.65 -6.75
CA ASP A 209 -4.10 2.98 -5.44
C ASP A 209 -4.69 4.30 -4.90
N GLU A 210 -4.92 5.29 -5.75
CA GLU A 210 -5.56 6.55 -5.40
C GLU A 210 -7.01 6.35 -4.92
N VAL A 211 -7.77 5.50 -5.61
CA VAL A 211 -9.14 5.15 -5.24
C VAL A 211 -9.17 4.38 -3.92
N PHE A 212 -8.26 3.42 -3.71
CA PHE A 212 -8.18 2.66 -2.46
C PHE A 212 -7.79 3.55 -1.28
N MET A 213 -6.88 4.50 -1.50
CA MET A 213 -6.47 5.47 -0.49
C MET A 213 -7.63 6.40 -0.13
N ALA A 214 -8.27 7.01 -1.14
CA ALA A 214 -9.39 7.91 -0.97
C ALA A 214 -10.59 7.20 -0.32
N GLY A 215 -10.91 5.99 -0.78
CA GLY A 215 -11.98 5.15 -0.26
C GLY A 215 -11.75 4.78 1.20
N GLY A 216 -10.51 4.46 1.60
CA GLY A 216 -10.18 4.20 3.01
C GLY A 216 -10.42 5.42 3.91
N VAL A 217 -10.09 6.62 3.43
CA VAL A 217 -10.37 7.87 4.16
C VAL A 217 -11.87 8.14 4.22
N TYR A 218 -12.58 8.02 3.09
CA TYR A 218 -14.01 8.21 3.00
C TYR A 218 -14.77 7.28 3.96
N ASP A 219 -14.51 5.98 3.89
CA ASP A 219 -15.16 4.96 4.72
C ASP A 219 -14.95 5.22 6.22
N MET A 220 -13.74 5.62 6.64
CA MET A 220 -13.48 5.97 8.04
C MET A 220 -14.24 7.23 8.47
N LEU A 221 -14.21 8.29 7.66
CA LEU A 221 -14.92 9.52 8.00
C LEU A 221 -16.43 9.30 8.02
N GLU A 222 -16.98 8.53 7.08
CA GLU A 222 -18.39 8.13 7.02
C GLU A 222 -18.78 7.25 8.21
N LYS A 223 -18.01 6.21 8.56
CA LYS A 223 -18.29 5.35 9.72
C LYS A 223 -18.15 6.07 11.05
N ALA A 224 -17.07 6.84 11.22
CA ALA A 224 -16.89 7.71 12.37
C ALA A 224 -18.06 8.69 12.49
N SER A 225 -18.64 9.06 11.34
CA SER A 225 -19.77 9.98 11.31
C SER A 225 -21.04 9.44 11.92
N GLY A 226 -21.35 8.14 12.02
CA GLY A 226 -22.51 7.53 12.73
C GLY A 226 -23.81 8.35 12.90
N GLY A 227 -24.10 9.34 12.05
CA GLY A 227 -24.84 10.56 12.45
C GLY A 227 -24.13 11.57 13.40
N GLY A 228 -23.20 11.15 14.27
CA GLY A 228 -22.44 11.95 15.26
C GLY A 228 -21.39 13.00 14.81
N TYR A 229 -20.71 12.94 13.66
CA TYR A 229 -19.91 14.11 13.20
C TYR A 229 -20.73 15.10 12.35
N GLY A 230 -21.93 14.71 11.91
CA GLY A 230 -22.79 15.52 11.04
C GLY A 230 -22.08 15.97 9.76
N LEU A 231 -21.24 15.10 9.17
CA LEU A 231 -20.39 15.46 8.05
C LEU A 231 -21.15 15.43 6.74
N ASN A 232 -21.08 16.53 6.00
CA ASN A 232 -21.42 16.53 4.58
C ASN A 232 -20.14 16.20 3.79
N LEU A 233 -20.01 14.94 3.35
CA LEU A 233 -18.87 14.44 2.59
C LEU A 233 -19.26 14.25 1.12
N THR A 234 -18.37 14.62 0.22
CA THR A 234 -18.51 14.40 -1.23
C THR A 234 -17.29 13.63 -1.73
N PHE A 235 -17.52 12.58 -2.51
CA PHE A 235 -16.49 11.66 -3.02
C PHE A 235 -16.50 11.68 -4.54
N GLN A 236 -15.46 12.27 -5.15
CA GLN A 236 -15.47 12.64 -6.57
C GLN A 236 -14.26 12.07 -7.31
N PRO A 237 -14.48 11.14 -8.24
CA PRO A 237 -13.44 10.66 -9.15
C PRO A 237 -13.17 11.68 -10.27
N PHE A 238 -11.95 11.75 -10.77
CA PHE A 238 -11.62 12.44 -12.02
C PHE A 238 -10.48 11.75 -12.80
N ASN A 239 -10.41 11.94 -14.11
CA ASN A 239 -9.34 11.38 -14.93
C ASN A 239 -8.31 12.47 -15.28
N GLU A 240 -7.11 12.41 -14.68
CA GLU A 240 -6.03 13.37 -14.90
C GLU A 240 -5.42 13.30 -16.31
N PHE A 241 -5.73 12.27 -17.10
CA PHE A 241 -5.20 12.07 -18.46
C PHE A 241 -6.20 12.41 -19.55
N ASP A 242 -7.35 12.96 -19.18
CA ASP A 242 -8.42 13.28 -20.11
C ASP A 242 -8.81 14.75 -19.91
N TYR A 243 -7.97 15.60 -20.51
CA TYR A 243 -7.98 17.05 -20.53
C TYR A 243 -8.97 17.63 -21.54
N SER A 244 -10.06 16.93 -21.88
CA SER A 244 -11.20 17.60 -22.51
C SER A 244 -11.75 18.63 -21.50
N ASP A 245 -11.42 19.89 -21.73
CA ASP A 245 -10.89 20.86 -20.76
C ASP A 245 -11.91 21.53 -19.81
N GLU A 246 -12.98 20.84 -19.42
CA GLU A 246 -14.00 21.42 -18.51
C GLU A 246 -14.26 20.58 -17.25
N ARG A 247 -14.01 19.26 -17.25
CA ARG A 247 -14.46 18.40 -16.14
C ARG A 247 -13.80 18.63 -14.78
N TYR A 248 -12.51 18.99 -14.72
CA TYR A 248 -11.82 19.18 -13.43
C TYR A 248 -12.14 20.54 -12.82
N VAL A 249 -12.10 21.61 -13.63
CA VAL A 249 -12.47 22.96 -13.17
C VAL A 249 -13.95 23.00 -12.81
N GLU A 250 -14.84 22.45 -13.63
CA GLU A 250 -16.26 22.31 -13.28
C GLU A 250 -16.48 21.51 -12.00
N LEU A 251 -15.74 20.41 -11.80
CA LEU A 251 -15.82 19.63 -10.57
C LEU A 251 -15.40 20.45 -9.35
N LEU A 252 -14.31 21.23 -9.44
CA LEU A 252 -13.90 22.12 -8.37
C LEU A 252 -14.94 23.24 -8.14
N GLU A 253 -15.45 23.86 -9.20
CA GLU A 253 -16.46 24.92 -9.12
C GLU A 253 -17.81 24.42 -8.57
N ARG A 254 -18.20 23.19 -8.90
CA ARG A 254 -19.43 22.55 -8.44
C ARG A 254 -19.33 22.07 -7.00
N ASP A 255 -18.25 21.35 -6.67
CA ASP A 255 -18.19 20.57 -5.43
C ASP A 255 -17.30 21.21 -4.37
N VAL A 256 -16.28 21.98 -4.74
CA VAL A 256 -15.28 22.53 -3.80
C VAL A 256 -15.52 24.00 -3.51
N THR A 257 -15.51 24.85 -4.54
CA THR A 257 -15.60 26.32 -4.44
C THR A 257 -16.77 26.84 -3.60
N PRO A 258 -18.01 26.32 -3.71
CA PRO A 258 -19.18 26.85 -3.00
C PRO A 258 -19.06 26.76 -1.47
N TYR A 259 -18.11 25.98 -0.97
CA TYR A 259 -17.93 25.70 0.46
C TYR A 259 -16.62 26.23 1.02
N THR A 260 -15.80 26.91 0.22
CA THR A 260 -14.54 27.51 0.69
C THR A 260 -14.82 28.79 1.48
N ARG A 261 -14.23 28.92 2.68
CA ARG A 261 -14.26 30.16 3.47
C ARG A 261 -13.19 31.12 2.97
N GLY A 262 -13.45 31.75 1.84
CA GLY A 262 -12.69 32.87 1.32
C GLY A 262 -13.55 33.61 0.31
N GLU A 263 -13.56 34.93 0.35
CA GLU A 263 -14.02 35.72 -0.79
C GLU A 263 -13.06 35.44 -1.96
N TYR A 264 -13.33 34.39 -2.73
CA TYR A 264 -12.91 34.38 -4.12
C TYR A 264 -13.76 35.47 -4.78
N SER A 265 -13.31 36.72 -4.66
CA SER A 265 -13.86 37.80 -5.46
C SER A 265 -13.93 37.30 -6.90
N ASN A 266 -15.02 37.60 -7.61
CA ASN A 266 -15.35 37.23 -8.99
C ASN A 266 -14.27 37.55 -10.07
N ARG A 267 -13.01 37.77 -9.68
CA ARG A 267 -11.85 38.12 -10.49
C ARG A 267 -10.82 36.99 -10.65
N TYR A 268 -11.02 35.81 -10.05
CA TYR A 268 -10.12 34.67 -10.20
C TYR A 268 -10.89 33.43 -10.66
N VAL A 269 -11.23 33.39 -11.94
CA VAL A 269 -11.67 32.16 -12.59
C VAL A 269 -10.50 31.17 -12.52
N LEU A 270 -10.72 29.99 -11.94
CA LEU A 270 -9.71 28.96 -11.76
C LEU A 270 -9.11 28.48 -13.10
N SER A 271 -9.81 28.72 -14.22
CA SER A 271 -9.36 28.46 -15.59
C SER A 271 -7.99 29.05 -15.89
N ASP A 272 -7.72 30.30 -15.47
CA ASP A 272 -6.58 31.06 -16.00
C ASP A 272 -5.24 30.66 -15.38
N ARG A 273 -5.24 30.05 -14.18
CA ARG A 273 -4.01 29.58 -13.52
C ARG A 273 -3.70 28.11 -13.77
N LEU A 274 -4.69 27.23 -13.89
CA LEU A 274 -4.43 25.81 -14.17
C LEU A 274 -3.94 25.61 -15.61
N LEU A 275 -4.42 26.42 -16.57
CA LEU A 275 -3.92 26.46 -17.95
C LEU A 275 -2.49 27.03 -18.08
N SER A 276 -1.96 27.67 -17.03
CA SER A 276 -0.59 28.20 -17.00
C SER A 276 0.46 27.18 -16.52
N ILE A 277 0.03 26.05 -15.95
CA ILE A 277 0.91 24.93 -15.59
C ILE A 277 1.04 24.04 -16.82
N LYS A 278 1.75 24.53 -17.84
CA LYS A 278 2.24 23.64 -18.90
C LYS A 278 3.39 22.80 -18.32
N PRO A 279 3.41 21.47 -18.52
CA PRO A 279 4.56 20.67 -18.15
C PRO A 279 5.77 21.14 -18.98
N SER A 280 6.87 21.43 -18.29
CA SER A 280 8.21 21.56 -18.87
C SER A 280 8.77 20.19 -19.24
#